data_AF-A0A947AQB7-F1
#
_entry.id   AF-A0A947AQB7-F1
#
_cell.length_a   1.000
_cell.length_b   1.000
_cell.length_c   1.000
_cell.angle_alpha   90.00
_cell.angle_beta   90.00
_cell.angle_gamma   90.00
#
_symmetry.space_group_name_H-M   'P 1'
#
loop_
_entity.id
_entity.type
_entity.pdbx_description
1 polymer ?
#
loop_
_entity_poly.entity_id
_entity_poly.type
_entity_poly.pdbx_seq_one_letter_code
_entity_poly.pdbx_strand_id
1 'polypeptide(L)'
;YKDFPKGTMLRGVAKAYEGASYVVTLPDSDIKSMNDLVGKTVALGPPGSGTVFNSSNVLRALGLLEKVKPRMMSFADAGRAVENKQIDAFFQSSAPAGAVVKLAETKGAYVVPFTDEEMDKIVKEYPFYYSAIMKEGVYKGVPATQMPYLTVYWVAHERVPEQAIYDITKHVMKPEVKKELGDAHKGWKQMAPDTKRFAGLGSPVHPGAEKYYKEAGVWEE
;
A
#
# COMPACT_ATOMS: atom_id res chain seq x y z
N TYR A 1 -1.44 -20.15 17.88
CA TYR A 1 -1.79 -18.95 17.09
C TYR A 1 -3.24 -18.49 17.27
N LYS A 2 -4.14 -19.30 17.86
CA LYS A 2 -5.53 -18.91 18.16
C LYS A 2 -5.66 -18.13 19.49
N ASP A 3 -4.66 -18.26 20.35
CA ASP A 3 -4.72 -17.85 21.77
C ASP A 3 -3.81 -16.66 22.13
N PHE A 4 -3.16 -16.04 21.14
CA PHE A 4 -2.40 -14.80 21.35
C PHE A 4 -3.29 -13.59 21.01
N PRO A 5 -3.20 -12.48 21.76
CA PRO A 5 -3.81 -11.23 21.33
C PRO A 5 -3.33 -10.91 19.91
N LYS A 6 -4.28 -10.76 18.98
CA LYS A 6 -3.92 -10.46 17.59
C LYS A 6 -3.16 -9.14 17.54
N GLY A 7 -2.01 -9.12 16.86
CA GLY A 7 -1.22 -7.91 16.64
C GLY A 7 -0.10 -7.64 17.65
N THR A 8 -0.15 -8.18 18.88
CA THR A 8 0.90 -7.92 19.88
C THR A 8 2.21 -8.68 19.62
N MET A 9 2.19 -9.63 18.69
CA MET A 9 3.33 -10.48 18.34
C MET A 9 4.25 -9.86 17.30
N LEU A 10 3.81 -8.79 16.62
CA LEU A 10 4.60 -8.14 15.59
C LEU A 10 5.59 -7.17 16.23
N ARG A 11 6.72 -6.98 15.56
CA ARG A 11 7.76 -6.04 15.92
C ARG A 11 8.23 -5.31 14.68
N GLY A 12 8.35 -3.99 14.76
CA GLY A 12 8.83 -3.17 13.65
C GLY A 12 10.30 -3.45 13.38
N VAL A 13 10.69 -3.55 12.12
CA VAL A 13 12.10 -3.65 11.71
C VAL A 13 12.50 -2.40 10.95
N ALA A 14 11.76 -2.03 9.91
CA ALA A 14 12.03 -0.81 9.13
C ALA A 14 10.77 -0.37 8.37
N LYS A 15 10.68 0.92 8.02
CA LYS A 15 9.86 1.32 6.86
C LYS A 15 10.43 0.67 5.61
N ALA A 16 9.58 -0.01 4.85
CA ALA A 16 9.93 -0.50 3.53
C ALA A 16 9.72 0.59 2.48
N TYR A 17 8.48 1.08 2.35
CA TYR A 17 8.10 2.14 1.41
C TYR A 17 6.72 2.71 1.74
N GLU A 18 6.37 3.81 1.09
CA GLU A 18 5.05 4.41 1.13
C GLU A 18 4.23 3.95 -0.08
N GLY A 19 3.00 3.50 0.16
CA GLY A 19 2.12 2.91 -0.84
C GLY A 19 0.80 3.64 -0.93
N ALA A 20 0.44 4.07 -2.13
CA ALA A 20 -0.89 4.57 -2.45
C ALA A 20 -1.94 3.44 -2.45
N SER A 21 -3.20 3.76 -2.17
CA SER A 21 -4.35 2.90 -2.43
C SER A 21 -5.30 3.64 -3.37
N TYR A 22 -5.55 3.10 -4.56
CA TYR A 22 -6.26 3.82 -5.61
C TYR A 22 -7.07 2.89 -6.50
N VAL A 23 -8.05 3.47 -7.19
CA VAL A 23 -8.97 2.77 -8.10
C VAL A 23 -8.61 3.11 -9.54
N VAL A 24 -8.58 2.10 -10.39
CA VAL A 24 -8.27 2.22 -11.81
C VAL A 24 -9.43 1.69 -12.64
N THR A 25 -9.77 2.42 -13.70
CA THR A 25 -10.74 2.04 -14.74
C THR A 25 -10.25 2.51 -16.11
N LEU A 26 -11.06 2.35 -17.16
CA LEU A 26 -10.77 2.83 -18.50
C LEU A 26 -11.14 4.32 -18.67
N PRO A 27 -10.45 5.08 -19.54
CA PRO A 27 -10.78 6.48 -19.81
C PRO A 27 -12.21 6.72 -20.30
N ASP A 28 -12.78 5.77 -21.06
CA ASP A 28 -14.15 5.82 -21.60
C ASP A 28 -15.23 5.34 -20.60
N SER A 29 -14.84 4.91 -19.39
CA SER A 29 -15.77 4.48 -18.35
C SER A 29 -16.63 5.64 -17.82
N ASP A 30 -17.85 5.32 -17.40
CA ASP A 30 -18.74 6.26 -16.68
C ASP A 30 -18.30 6.49 -15.22
N ILE A 31 -17.29 5.77 -14.72
CA ILE A 31 -16.74 5.94 -13.38
C ILE A 31 -15.75 7.10 -13.36
N LYS A 32 -16.17 8.26 -12.83
CA LYS A 32 -15.35 9.48 -12.70
C LYS A 32 -15.15 9.93 -11.24
N SER A 33 -15.91 9.36 -10.32
CA SER A 33 -15.84 9.59 -8.89
C SER A 33 -15.94 8.27 -8.11
N MET A 34 -15.58 8.28 -6.83
CA MET A 34 -15.73 7.09 -5.98
C MET A 34 -17.20 6.65 -5.85
N ASN A 35 -18.15 7.59 -5.88
CA ASN A 35 -19.57 7.27 -5.80
C ASN A 35 -20.11 6.55 -7.04
N ASP A 36 -19.47 6.70 -8.21
CA ASP A 36 -19.85 5.99 -9.43
C ASP A 36 -19.57 4.48 -9.37
N LEU A 37 -18.87 4.00 -8.32
CA LEU A 37 -18.63 2.59 -8.07
C LEU A 37 -19.90 1.85 -7.59
N VAL A 38 -20.96 2.56 -7.19
CA VAL A 38 -22.21 1.94 -6.73
C VAL A 38 -22.79 1.02 -7.83
N GLY A 39 -23.04 -0.24 -7.48
CA GLY A 39 -23.56 -1.27 -8.36
C GLY A 39 -22.54 -1.88 -9.33
N LYS A 40 -21.32 -1.34 -9.38
CA LYS A 40 -20.24 -1.77 -10.27
C LYS A 40 -19.48 -2.98 -9.72
N THR A 41 -18.93 -3.77 -10.63
CA THR A 41 -18.06 -4.91 -10.34
C THR A 41 -16.63 -4.42 -10.15
N VAL A 42 -16.14 -4.47 -8.92
CA VAL A 42 -14.84 -3.91 -8.53
C VAL A 42 -13.93 -5.00 -8.00
N ALA A 43 -12.75 -5.16 -8.59
CA ALA A 43 -11.73 -6.05 -8.05
C ALA A 43 -11.03 -5.39 -6.85
N LEU A 44 -11.09 -6.04 -5.68
CA LEU A 44 -10.52 -5.54 -4.42
C LEU A 44 -9.07 -5.98 -4.18
N GLY A 45 -8.50 -6.73 -5.11
CA GLY A 45 -7.14 -7.28 -5.05
C GLY A 45 -7.10 -8.79 -4.78
N PRO A 46 -5.89 -9.37 -4.64
CA PRO A 46 -5.73 -10.81 -4.47
C PRO A 46 -6.36 -11.32 -3.16
N PRO A 47 -6.96 -12.53 -3.15
CA PRO A 47 -7.51 -13.12 -1.93
C PRO A 47 -6.50 -13.13 -0.77
N GLY A 48 -6.92 -12.64 0.41
CA GLY A 48 -6.08 -12.59 1.61
C GLY A 48 -4.97 -11.54 1.61
N SER A 49 -4.88 -10.68 0.57
CA SER A 49 -3.85 -9.66 0.49
C SER A 49 -4.15 -8.41 1.31
N GLY A 50 -3.10 -7.64 1.65
CA GLY A 50 -3.22 -6.30 2.22
C GLY A 50 -4.07 -5.34 1.38
N THR A 51 -4.11 -5.51 0.05
CA THR A 51 -4.95 -4.69 -0.84
C THR A 51 -6.44 -4.92 -0.63
N VAL A 52 -6.87 -6.15 -0.28
CA VAL A 52 -8.27 -6.40 0.09
C VAL A 52 -8.63 -5.63 1.35
N PHE A 53 -7.74 -5.57 2.34
CA PHE A 53 -7.94 -4.75 3.52
C PHE A 53 -7.94 -3.25 3.18
N ASN A 54 -6.98 -2.78 2.38
CA ASN A 54 -6.88 -1.38 2.01
C ASN A 54 -8.12 -0.87 1.25
N SER A 55 -8.52 -1.60 0.21
CA SER A 55 -9.71 -1.28 -0.58
C SER A 55 -10.98 -1.36 0.25
N SER A 56 -11.10 -2.35 1.13
CA SER A 56 -12.24 -2.47 2.05
C SER A 56 -12.29 -1.32 3.04
N ASN A 57 -11.15 -0.87 3.57
CA ASN A 57 -11.10 0.28 4.49
C ASN A 57 -11.54 1.57 3.77
N VAL A 58 -10.99 1.83 2.59
CA VAL A 58 -11.39 2.99 1.76
C VAL A 58 -12.88 2.95 1.47
N LEU A 59 -13.40 1.84 0.93
CA LEU A 59 -14.82 1.73 0.60
C LEU A 59 -15.72 1.80 1.84
N ARG A 60 -15.28 1.26 3.00
CA ARG A 60 -16.05 1.31 4.26
C ARG A 60 -16.14 2.74 4.80
N ALA A 61 -15.02 3.46 4.83
CA ALA A 61 -14.99 4.87 5.26
C ALA A 61 -15.91 5.76 4.41
N LEU A 62 -16.06 5.42 3.12
CA LEU A 62 -16.94 6.13 2.20
C LEU A 62 -18.38 5.59 2.18
N GLY A 63 -18.70 4.53 2.92
CA GLY A 63 -20.04 3.92 2.92
C GLY A 63 -20.42 3.25 1.59
N LEU A 64 -19.41 2.76 0.86
CA LEU A 64 -19.52 2.15 -0.47
C LEU A 64 -19.30 0.64 -0.47
N LEU A 65 -18.71 0.05 0.58
CA LEU A 65 -18.30 -1.36 0.59
C LEU A 65 -19.44 -2.33 0.26
N GLU A 66 -20.62 -2.12 0.86
CA GLU A 66 -21.82 -2.93 0.61
C GLU A 66 -22.58 -2.53 -0.66
N LYS A 67 -22.13 -1.46 -1.34
CA LYS A 67 -22.77 -0.92 -2.55
C LYS A 67 -22.04 -1.33 -3.83
N VAL A 68 -20.85 -1.90 -3.74
CA VAL A 68 -20.12 -2.46 -4.89
C VAL A 68 -20.38 -3.96 -5.02
N LYS A 69 -20.07 -4.55 -6.18
CA LYS A 69 -20.03 -6.00 -6.38
C LYS A 69 -18.57 -6.47 -6.34
N PRO A 70 -18.06 -6.89 -5.17
CA PRO A 70 -16.64 -7.18 -5.03
C PRO A 70 -16.23 -8.45 -5.80
N ARG A 71 -14.99 -8.42 -6.29
CA ARG A 71 -14.26 -9.59 -6.80
C ARG A 71 -12.86 -9.61 -6.22
N MET A 72 -12.34 -10.80 -5.93
CA MET A 72 -10.95 -10.97 -5.48
C MET A 72 -10.19 -11.70 -6.57
N MET A 73 -9.11 -11.10 -7.07
CA MET A 73 -8.30 -11.64 -8.17
C MET A 73 -6.91 -11.02 -8.17
N SER A 74 -5.96 -11.64 -8.87
CA SER A 74 -4.61 -11.10 -8.98
C SER A 74 -4.60 -9.73 -9.67
N PHE A 75 -3.59 -8.90 -9.43
CA PHE A 75 -3.48 -7.60 -10.11
C PHE A 75 -3.40 -7.72 -11.63
N ALA A 76 -2.72 -8.76 -12.12
CA ALA A 76 -2.60 -9.02 -13.55
C ALA A 76 -3.95 -9.44 -14.16
N ASP A 77 -4.74 -10.26 -13.45
CA ASP A 77 -6.10 -10.63 -13.87
C ASP A 77 -7.03 -9.42 -13.85
N ALA A 78 -6.98 -8.60 -12.80
CA ALA A 78 -7.79 -7.39 -12.68
C ALA A 78 -7.53 -6.40 -13.83
N GLY A 79 -6.25 -6.17 -14.15
CA GLY A 79 -5.86 -5.34 -15.29
C GLY A 79 -6.42 -5.85 -16.63
N ARG A 80 -6.32 -7.16 -16.89
CA ARG A 80 -6.90 -7.78 -18.10
C ARG A 80 -8.43 -7.76 -18.10
N ALA A 81 -9.06 -7.99 -16.94
CA ALA A 81 -10.50 -8.03 -16.82
C ALA A 81 -11.11 -6.64 -17.09
N VAL A 82 -10.49 -5.56 -16.58
CA VAL A 82 -10.96 -4.20 -16.89
C VAL A 82 -10.68 -3.84 -18.36
N GLU A 83 -9.52 -4.24 -18.89
CA GLU A 83 -9.15 -4.05 -20.31
C GLU A 83 -10.21 -4.66 -21.25
N ASN A 84 -10.74 -5.83 -20.87
CA ASN A 84 -11.76 -6.57 -21.61
C ASN A 84 -13.20 -6.25 -21.17
N LYS A 85 -13.41 -5.22 -20.33
CA LYS A 85 -14.72 -4.79 -19.81
C LYS A 85 -15.51 -5.92 -19.10
N GLN A 86 -14.81 -6.87 -18.50
CA GLN A 86 -15.38 -7.95 -17.67
C GLN A 86 -15.62 -7.53 -16.21
N ILE A 87 -14.88 -6.51 -15.77
CA ILE A 87 -15.11 -5.77 -14.52
C ILE A 87 -15.07 -4.28 -14.84
N ASP A 88 -15.62 -3.46 -13.97
CA ASP A 88 -15.75 -2.02 -14.20
C ASP A 88 -14.55 -1.23 -13.68
N ALA A 89 -13.95 -1.68 -12.58
CA ALA A 89 -12.77 -1.06 -11.98
C ALA A 89 -11.99 -2.05 -11.12
N PHE A 90 -10.75 -1.69 -10.76
CA PHE A 90 -9.97 -2.45 -9.80
C PHE A 90 -9.16 -1.56 -8.87
N PHE A 91 -9.02 -1.99 -7.63
CA PHE A 91 -8.10 -1.40 -6.66
C PHE A 91 -6.68 -1.88 -6.91
N GLN A 92 -5.74 -0.97 -6.65
CA GLN A 92 -4.32 -1.25 -6.61
C GLN A 92 -3.71 -0.67 -5.33
N SER A 93 -2.66 -1.32 -4.82
CA SER A 93 -1.82 -0.79 -3.76
C SER A 93 -0.39 -0.61 -4.25
N SER A 94 0.20 0.55 -3.93
CA SER A 94 1.51 1.01 -4.38
C SER A 94 1.55 1.35 -5.87
N ALA A 95 2.40 2.30 -6.22
CA ALA A 95 2.65 2.73 -7.60
C ALA A 95 4.16 2.94 -7.83
N PRO A 96 4.68 2.69 -9.05
CA PRO A 96 3.98 2.14 -10.21
C PRO A 96 3.74 0.64 -10.11
N ALA A 97 2.62 0.17 -10.64
CA ALA A 97 2.22 -1.23 -10.68
C ALA A 97 2.12 -1.73 -12.13
N GLY A 98 2.75 -2.87 -12.43
CA GLY A 98 2.86 -3.38 -13.80
C GLY A 98 1.53 -3.55 -14.55
N ALA A 99 0.46 -3.96 -13.85
CA ALA A 99 -0.87 -4.07 -14.45
C ALA A 99 -1.41 -2.71 -14.92
N VAL A 100 -1.17 -1.64 -14.16
CA VAL A 100 -1.62 -0.28 -14.51
C VAL A 100 -0.73 0.32 -15.59
N VAL A 101 0.60 0.08 -15.54
CA VAL A 101 1.53 0.46 -16.64
C VAL A 101 1.08 -0.14 -17.96
N LYS A 102 0.82 -1.46 -17.98
CA LYS A 102 0.37 -2.16 -19.19
C LYS A 102 -0.98 -1.61 -19.69
N LEU A 103 -1.94 -1.40 -18.80
CA LEU A 103 -3.25 -0.86 -19.17
C LEU A 103 -3.12 0.54 -19.79
N ALA A 104 -2.32 1.42 -19.15
CA ALA A 104 -2.06 2.77 -19.62
C ALA A 104 -1.39 2.81 -21.01
N GLU A 105 -0.51 1.85 -21.32
CA GLU A 105 0.13 1.73 -22.64
C GLU A 105 -0.79 1.20 -23.75
N THR A 106 -1.84 0.45 -23.40
CA THR A 106 -2.67 -0.31 -24.35
C THR A 106 -4.03 0.33 -24.60
N LYS A 107 -4.87 0.45 -23.57
CA LYS A 107 -6.23 1.03 -23.65
C LYS A 107 -6.34 2.40 -22.97
N GLY A 108 -5.28 2.83 -22.29
CA GLY A 108 -5.31 3.96 -21.38
C GLY A 108 -5.80 3.54 -19.99
N ALA A 109 -5.40 4.30 -18.98
CA ALA A 109 -5.82 4.11 -17.60
C ALA A 109 -6.41 5.42 -17.07
N TYR A 110 -7.50 5.32 -16.32
CA TYR A 110 -8.06 6.41 -15.55
C TYR A 110 -7.97 6.05 -14.07
N VAL A 111 -7.28 6.90 -13.30
CA VAL A 111 -7.23 6.78 -11.83
C VAL A 111 -8.33 7.66 -11.26
N VAL A 112 -9.27 7.05 -10.54
CA VAL A 112 -10.40 7.76 -9.96
C VAL A 112 -9.88 8.63 -8.81
N PRO A 113 -10.09 9.96 -8.84
CA PRO A 113 -9.61 10.85 -7.80
C PRO A 113 -10.45 10.75 -6.52
N PHE A 114 -9.86 11.17 -5.41
CA PHE A 114 -10.54 11.36 -4.12
C PHE A 114 -10.72 12.85 -3.84
N THR A 115 -11.90 13.26 -3.39
CA THR A 115 -12.10 14.63 -2.88
C THR A 115 -11.46 14.81 -1.51
N ASP A 116 -11.29 16.06 -1.08
CA ASP A 116 -10.76 16.36 0.26
C ASP A 116 -11.68 15.80 1.36
N GLU A 117 -13.00 15.89 1.18
CA GLU A 117 -13.97 15.33 2.13
C GLU A 117 -13.92 13.80 2.19
N GLU A 118 -13.65 13.13 1.07
CA GLU A 118 -13.44 11.68 1.03
C GLU A 118 -12.15 11.29 1.74
N MET A 119 -11.06 12.05 1.53
CA MET A 119 -9.80 11.87 2.22
C MET A 119 -9.94 12.06 3.74
N ASP A 120 -10.64 13.10 4.17
CA ASP A 120 -10.89 13.37 5.60
C ASP A 120 -11.66 12.23 6.27
N LYS A 121 -12.68 11.66 5.60
CA LYS A 121 -13.41 10.49 6.10
C LYS A 121 -12.50 9.28 6.25
N ILE A 122 -11.64 9.02 5.26
CA ILE A 122 -10.71 7.89 5.27
C ILE A 122 -9.71 8.04 6.42
N VAL A 123 -9.08 9.20 6.56
CA VAL A 123 -8.07 9.46 7.61
C VAL A 123 -8.70 9.44 9.00
N LYS A 124 -9.91 9.99 9.16
CA LYS A 124 -10.63 9.98 10.43
C LYS A 124 -10.95 8.56 10.92
N GLU A 125 -11.41 7.69 10.02
CA GLU A 125 -11.75 6.31 10.36
C GLU A 125 -10.49 5.43 10.53
N TYR A 126 -9.46 5.70 9.73
CA TYR A 126 -8.24 4.92 9.66
C TYR A 126 -7.00 5.85 9.71
N PRO A 127 -6.54 6.25 10.91
CA PRO A 127 -5.53 7.30 11.10
C PRO A 127 -4.11 6.92 10.64
N PHE A 128 -3.91 5.70 10.15
CA PHE A 128 -2.67 5.28 9.50
C PHE A 128 -2.60 5.68 8.01
N TYR A 129 -3.72 6.08 7.40
CA TYR A 129 -3.70 6.73 6.09
C TYR A 129 -3.38 8.21 6.22
N TYR A 130 -2.82 8.76 5.14
CA TYR A 130 -2.61 10.20 4.95
C TYR A 130 -2.87 10.56 3.49
N SER A 131 -3.22 11.81 3.22
CA SER A 131 -3.35 12.31 1.84
C SER A 131 -1.98 12.55 1.23
N ALA A 132 -1.78 12.07 0.01
CA ALA A 132 -0.65 12.47 -0.82
C ALA A 132 -1.03 12.47 -2.30
N ILE A 133 -0.18 13.09 -3.12
CA ILE A 133 -0.38 13.23 -4.56
C ILE A 133 0.54 12.25 -5.28
N MET A 134 -0.05 11.35 -6.07
CA MET A 134 0.71 10.63 -7.09
C MET A 134 1.07 11.63 -8.19
N LYS A 135 2.37 11.83 -8.43
CA LYS A 135 2.87 12.79 -9.42
C LYS A 135 2.50 12.35 -10.84
N GLU A 136 2.38 13.32 -11.73
CA GLU A 136 2.29 13.07 -13.17
C GLU A 136 3.52 12.28 -13.66
N GLY A 137 3.34 11.48 -14.72
CA GLY A 137 4.40 10.68 -15.33
C GLY A 137 4.62 9.30 -14.68
N VAL A 138 3.89 8.98 -13.60
CA VAL A 138 3.89 7.61 -13.03
C VAL A 138 3.23 6.62 -14.01
N TYR A 139 2.15 7.04 -14.67
CA TYR A 139 1.50 6.30 -15.74
C TYR A 139 1.22 7.23 -16.93
N LYS A 140 1.30 6.68 -18.14
CA LYS A 140 1.00 7.40 -19.38
C LYS A 140 -0.44 7.93 -19.37
N GLY A 141 -0.60 9.23 -19.59
CA GLY A 141 -1.92 9.88 -19.69
C GLY A 141 -2.66 10.05 -18.36
N VAL A 142 -2.03 9.75 -17.21
CA VAL A 142 -2.62 9.97 -15.89
C VAL A 142 -2.04 11.24 -15.26
N PRO A 143 -2.86 12.25 -14.96
CA PRO A 143 -2.40 13.50 -14.34
C PRO A 143 -2.03 13.28 -12.86
N ALA A 144 -1.44 14.31 -12.25
CA ALA A 144 -1.24 14.31 -10.81
C ALA A 144 -2.59 14.13 -10.08
N THR A 145 -2.66 13.18 -9.16
CA THR A 145 -3.93 12.75 -8.54
C THR A 145 -3.77 12.58 -7.03
N GLN A 146 -4.69 13.15 -6.25
CA GLN A 146 -4.78 12.94 -4.80
C GLN A 146 -5.37 11.57 -4.47
N MET A 147 -4.78 10.86 -3.51
CA MET A 147 -5.24 9.54 -3.07
C MET A 147 -4.71 9.19 -1.67
N PRO A 148 -5.30 8.20 -0.97
CA PRO A 148 -4.80 7.74 0.32
C PRO A 148 -3.47 7.01 0.17
N TYR A 149 -2.50 7.39 0.99
CA TYR A 149 -1.22 6.72 1.16
C TYR A 149 -1.13 6.09 2.55
N LEU A 150 -0.38 5.00 2.66
CA LEU A 150 0.00 4.37 3.91
C LEU A 150 1.49 4.00 3.89
N THR A 151 2.06 3.76 5.07
CA THR A 151 3.43 3.23 5.18
C THR A 151 3.40 1.71 5.26
N VAL A 152 4.18 1.06 4.39
CA VAL A 152 4.42 -0.38 4.43
C VAL A 152 5.67 -0.62 5.26
N TYR A 153 5.52 -1.45 6.30
CA TYR A 153 6.61 -1.81 7.20
C TYR A 153 7.10 -3.23 6.95
N TRP A 154 8.42 -3.39 7.04
CA TRP A 154 9.02 -4.68 7.32
C TRP A 154 8.87 -4.95 8.81
N VAL A 155 8.20 -6.05 9.12
CA VAL A 155 7.96 -6.52 10.49
C VAL A 155 8.52 -7.92 10.69
N ALA A 156 8.86 -8.22 11.94
CA ALA A 156 9.24 -9.56 12.39
C ALA A 156 8.29 -10.02 13.49
N HIS A 157 8.21 -11.33 13.72
CA HIS A 157 7.56 -11.86 14.92
C HIS A 157 8.49 -11.65 16.13
N GLU A 158 7.94 -11.39 17.30
CA GLU A 158 8.69 -11.21 18.56
C GLU A 158 9.58 -12.40 18.99
N ARG A 159 9.45 -13.55 18.33
CA ARG A 159 10.19 -14.78 18.63
C ARG A 159 11.40 -14.96 17.72
N VAL A 160 11.55 -14.10 16.70
CA VAL A 160 12.75 -14.13 15.89
C VAL A 160 13.91 -13.69 16.79
N PRO A 161 15.03 -14.42 16.84
CA PRO A 161 16.13 -14.07 17.71
C PRO A 161 16.63 -12.65 17.47
N GLU A 162 16.96 -11.93 18.54
CA GLU A 162 17.55 -10.57 18.49
C GLU A 162 18.70 -10.51 17.48
N GLN A 163 19.65 -11.43 17.61
CA GLN A 163 20.84 -11.48 16.77
C GLN A 163 20.49 -11.66 15.28
N ALA A 164 19.49 -12.48 14.97
CA ALA A 164 19.07 -12.70 13.59
C ALA A 164 18.51 -11.41 12.95
N ILE A 165 17.67 -10.66 13.68
CA ILE A 165 17.15 -9.37 13.20
C ILE A 165 18.25 -8.31 13.16
N TYR A 166 19.17 -8.27 14.12
CA TYR A 166 20.32 -7.38 14.07
C TYR A 166 21.15 -7.61 12.80
N ASP A 167 21.52 -8.87 12.53
CA ASP A 167 22.40 -9.23 11.40
C ASP A 167 21.75 -8.91 10.05
N ILE A 168 20.47 -9.27 9.87
CA ILE A 168 19.76 -8.99 8.61
C ILE A 168 19.50 -7.49 8.44
N THR A 169 19.18 -6.75 9.50
CA THR A 169 18.97 -5.30 9.42
C THR A 169 20.27 -4.61 9.04
N LYS A 170 21.38 -4.98 9.68
CA LYS A 170 22.72 -4.49 9.36
C LYS A 170 23.15 -4.80 7.93
N HIS A 171 22.85 -6.00 7.44
CA HIS A 171 23.16 -6.40 6.07
C HIS A 171 22.33 -5.62 5.04
N VAL A 172 21.01 -5.55 5.23
CA VAL A 172 20.09 -4.86 4.32
C VAL A 172 20.38 -3.36 4.22
N MET A 173 20.86 -2.75 5.30
CA MET A 173 21.16 -1.32 5.34
C MET A 173 22.49 -0.94 4.69
N LYS A 174 23.32 -1.92 4.25
CA LYS A 174 24.53 -1.62 3.49
C LYS A 174 24.19 -0.95 2.15
N PRO A 175 24.91 0.10 1.71
CA PRO A 175 24.56 0.84 0.50
C PRO A 175 24.42 -0.03 -0.76
N GLU A 176 25.30 -1.00 -0.95
CA GLU A 176 25.27 -1.93 -2.08
C GLU A 176 24.05 -2.83 -2.07
N VAL A 177 23.63 -3.32 -0.89
CA VAL A 177 22.45 -4.18 -0.73
C VAL A 177 21.17 -3.35 -0.93
N LYS A 178 21.11 -2.14 -0.35
CA LYS A 178 20.00 -1.21 -0.61
C LYS A 178 19.87 -0.87 -2.09
N LYS A 179 21.00 -0.70 -2.80
CA LYS A 179 20.99 -0.45 -4.24
C LYS A 179 20.42 -1.65 -4.99
N GLU A 180 20.90 -2.85 -4.71
CA GLU A 180 20.42 -4.09 -5.34
C GLU A 180 18.90 -4.27 -5.14
N LEU A 181 18.42 -4.12 -3.89
CA LEU A 181 16.99 -4.18 -3.58
C LEU A 181 16.20 -3.09 -4.33
N GLY A 182 16.74 -1.88 -4.39
CA GLY A 182 16.12 -0.76 -5.09
C GLY A 182 16.04 -0.94 -6.60
N ASP A 183 16.98 -1.67 -7.20
CA ASP A 183 16.98 -2.01 -8.63
C ASP A 183 15.97 -3.13 -8.92
N ALA A 184 15.78 -4.08 -8.00
CA ALA A 184 14.75 -5.11 -8.10
C ALA A 184 13.32 -4.56 -7.91
N HIS A 185 13.11 -3.64 -6.95
CA HIS A 185 11.83 -2.95 -6.76
C HIS A 185 12.04 -1.56 -6.17
N LYS A 186 11.58 -0.53 -6.90
CA LYS A 186 11.83 0.90 -6.60
C LYS A 186 11.46 1.32 -5.18
N GLY A 187 10.43 0.69 -4.59
CA GLY A 187 10.00 0.95 -3.21
C GLY A 187 11.14 0.80 -2.19
N TRP A 188 12.02 -0.19 -2.36
CA TRP A 188 13.11 -0.44 -1.41
C TRP A 188 14.13 0.70 -1.30
N LYS A 189 14.17 1.63 -2.26
CA LYS A 189 14.97 2.86 -2.15
C LYS A 189 14.52 3.77 -1.01
N GLN A 190 13.28 3.62 -0.55
CA GLN A 190 12.69 4.39 0.55
C GLN A 190 12.94 3.79 1.93
N MET A 191 13.64 2.66 2.01
CA MET A 191 13.88 1.99 3.29
C MET A 191 14.57 2.91 4.29
N ALA A 192 13.98 3.00 5.47
CA ALA A 192 14.46 3.81 6.60
C ALA A 192 14.02 3.17 7.93
N PRO A 193 14.66 3.51 9.06
CA PRO A 193 14.26 3.00 10.37
C PRO A 193 12.78 3.28 10.69
N ASP A 194 12.35 4.55 10.61
CA ASP A 194 10.97 5.02 10.88
C ASP A 194 10.36 4.41 12.16
N THR A 195 11.21 4.25 13.18
CA THR A 195 10.94 3.47 14.39
C THR A 195 9.89 4.13 15.25
N LYS A 196 9.94 5.46 15.37
CA LYS A 196 8.99 6.27 16.13
C LYS A 196 7.58 6.17 15.55
N ARG A 197 7.44 6.34 14.23
CA ARG A 197 6.13 6.24 13.56
C ARG A 197 5.53 4.85 13.70
N PHE A 198 6.35 3.80 13.55
CA PHE A 198 5.89 2.43 13.78
C PHE A 198 5.42 2.21 15.23
N ALA A 199 6.20 2.67 16.21
CA ALA A 199 5.84 2.56 17.63
C ALA A 199 4.51 3.26 17.94
N GLY A 200 4.22 4.39 17.29
CA GLY A 200 2.95 5.10 17.37
C GLY A 200 1.72 4.29 16.90
N LEU A 201 1.91 3.20 16.15
CA LEU A 201 0.84 2.26 15.77
C LEU A 201 0.47 1.28 16.90
N GLY A 202 1.14 1.35 18.05
CA GLY A 202 0.85 0.52 19.23
C GLY A 202 1.63 -0.80 19.27
N SER A 203 2.70 -0.95 18.48
CA SER A 203 3.56 -2.13 18.45
C SER A 203 5.03 -1.74 18.60
N PRO A 204 5.82 -2.44 19.45
CA PRO A 204 7.21 -2.07 19.67
C PRO A 204 8.12 -2.44 18.47
N VAL A 205 9.29 -1.82 18.42
CA VAL A 205 10.37 -2.17 17.48
C VAL A 205 11.04 -3.47 17.94
N HIS A 206 11.59 -4.24 17.01
CA HIS A 206 12.31 -5.46 17.32
C HIS A 206 13.65 -5.14 18.01
N PRO A 207 14.03 -5.80 19.12
CA PRO A 207 15.26 -5.49 19.85
C PRO A 207 16.53 -5.50 18.99
N GLY A 208 16.62 -6.43 18.05
CA GLY A 208 17.75 -6.51 17.10
C GLY A 208 17.85 -5.31 16.15
N ALA A 209 16.71 -4.79 15.68
CA ALA A 209 16.66 -3.62 14.81
C ALA A 209 16.98 -2.34 15.61
N GLU A 210 16.40 -2.21 16.81
CA GLU A 210 16.70 -1.13 17.75
C GLU A 210 18.19 -1.06 18.09
N LYS A 211 18.80 -2.19 18.44
CA LYS A 211 20.23 -2.28 18.73
C LYS A 211 21.06 -1.79 17.54
N TYR A 212 20.77 -2.27 16.34
CA TYR A 212 21.47 -1.83 15.13
C TYR A 212 21.33 -0.32 14.89
N TYR A 213 20.11 0.23 14.97
CA TYR A 213 19.89 1.66 14.71
C TYR A 213 20.49 2.57 15.78
N LYS A 214 20.54 2.14 17.04
CA LYS A 214 21.27 2.84 18.10
C LYS A 214 22.77 2.87 17.83
N GLU A 215 23.37 1.73 17.46
CA GLU A 215 24.80 1.64 17.11
C GLU A 215 25.13 2.46 15.84
N ALA A 216 24.21 2.50 14.88
CA ALA A 216 24.37 3.26 13.64
C ALA A 216 24.06 4.76 13.80
N GLY A 217 23.63 5.22 14.98
CA GLY A 217 23.32 6.64 15.25
C GLY A 217 22.07 7.17 14.52
N VAL A 218 21.14 6.30 14.14
CA VAL A 218 19.92 6.63 13.39
C VAL A 218 18.64 6.24 14.12
N TRP A 219 18.74 6.03 15.44
CA TRP A 219 17.60 5.75 16.29
C TRP A 219 16.80 7.04 16.56
N GLU A 220 15.48 6.96 16.38
CA GLU A 220 14.56 8.03 16.71
C GLU A 220 13.85 7.70 18.03
N GLU A 221 13.95 8.59 19.03
CA GLU A 221 13.20 8.52 20.30
C GLU A 221 11.71 8.84 20.14
#